data_AF-A0A355EX66-F1
#
_entry.id   AF-A0A355EX66-F1
#
_cell.length_a   1.000
_cell.length_b   1.000
_cell.length_c   1.000
_cell.angle_alpha   90.00
_cell.angle_beta   90.00
_cell.angle_gamma   90.00
#
_symmetry.space_group_name_H-M   'P 1'
#
loop_
_entity.id
_entity.type
_entity.pdbx_description
1 polymer ?
#
loop_
_entity_poly.entity_id
_entity_poly.type
_entity_poly.pdbx_seq_one_letter_code
_entity_poly.pdbx_strand_id
1 'polypeptide(L)'
;MTLRHWYGGLLGGLLPILLLGFLSSALADRLLFVYWALGLGTVWVLLLRHGFAAGWPGTRLAGALGLLGAAGLAAFAALEARHHEILDLGFRAVLPGLYHPIATRPATAAAVAALLAVAGTVALLWRRTSA
;
A
#
# COMPACT_ATOMS: atom_id res chain seq x y z
N MET A 1 21.17 -5.13 -11.89
CA MET A 1 20.03 -5.39 -10.97
C MET A 1 20.17 -6.81 -10.45
N THR A 2 20.24 -7.02 -9.13
CA THR A 2 20.33 -8.40 -8.59
C THR A 2 18.93 -8.95 -8.30
N LEU A 3 18.73 -10.25 -8.50
CA LEU A 3 17.46 -10.95 -8.25
C LEU A 3 16.88 -10.63 -6.86
N ARG A 4 17.73 -10.49 -5.84
CA ARG A 4 17.30 -10.16 -4.47
C ARG A 4 16.56 -8.84 -4.36
N HIS A 5 16.99 -7.78 -5.05
CA HIS A 5 16.32 -6.47 -4.97
C HIS A 5 14.97 -6.47 -5.69
N TRP A 6 14.85 -7.23 -6.78
CA TRP A 6 13.59 -7.40 -7.49
C TRP A 6 12.55 -8.11 -6.64
N TYR A 7 12.89 -9.30 -6.13
CA TYR A 7 11.97 -10.05 -5.27
C TYR A 7 11.70 -9.35 -3.95
N GLY A 8 12.68 -8.64 -3.39
CA GLY A 8 12.47 -7.81 -2.21
C GLY A 8 11.43 -6.72 -2.46
N GLY A 9 11.50 -6.01 -3.59
CA GLY A 9 10.50 -4.99 -3.95
C GLY A 9 9.12 -5.54 -4.27
N LEU A 10 9.04 -6.75 -4.84
CA LEU A 10 7.77 -7.44 -5.08
C LEU A 10 7.15 -7.93 -3.76
N LEU A 11 7.88 -8.68 -2.95
CA LEU A 11 7.37 -9.22 -1.69
C LEU A 11 7.09 -8.12 -0.65
N GLY A 12 7.90 -7.06 -0.64
CA GLY A 12 7.76 -5.97 0.33
C GLY A 12 6.58 -5.03 0.07
N GLY A 13 5.94 -5.08 -1.11
CA GLY A 13 4.83 -4.18 -1.44
C GLY A 13 3.69 -4.83 -2.21
N LEU A 14 3.98 -5.54 -3.30
CA LEU A 14 2.92 -6.17 -4.11
C LEU A 14 2.15 -7.21 -3.29
N LEU A 15 2.85 -8.08 -2.56
CA LEU A 15 2.21 -9.11 -1.74
C LEU A 15 1.25 -8.51 -0.69
N PRO A 16 1.65 -7.55 0.17
CA PRO A 16 0.72 -6.96 1.12
C PRO A 16 -0.43 -6.18 0.46
N ILE A 17 -0.20 -5.51 -0.67
CA ILE A 17 -1.29 -4.84 -1.43
C ILE A 17 -2.35 -5.84 -1.87
N LEU A 18 -1.92 -6.96 -2.47
CA LEU A 18 -2.83 -8.01 -2.94
C LEU A 18 -3.55 -8.64 -1.75
N LEU A 19 -2.83 -9.06 -0.71
CA LEU A 19 -3.44 -9.67 0.48
C LEU A 19 -4.50 -8.75 1.09
N LEU A 20 -4.22 -7.46 1.22
CA LEU A 20 -5.16 -6.50 1.77
C LEU A 20 -6.43 -6.40 0.90
N GLY A 21 -6.31 -6.17 -0.41
CA GLY A 21 -7.48 -6.00 -1.27
C GLY A 21 -8.31 -7.27 -1.44
N PHE A 22 -7.67 -8.44 -1.54
CA PHE A 22 -8.39 -9.72 -1.65
C PHE A 22 -9.09 -10.07 -0.33
N LEU A 23 -8.42 -9.90 0.81
CA LEU A 23 -9.04 -10.14 2.11
C LEU A 23 -10.22 -9.19 2.34
N SER A 24 -10.02 -7.88 2.12
CA SER A 24 -11.11 -6.91 2.26
C SER A 24 -12.25 -7.16 1.28
N SER A 25 -11.97 -7.64 0.05
CA SER A 25 -13.03 -8.05 -0.88
C SER A 25 -13.82 -9.25 -0.36
N ALA A 26 -13.16 -10.25 0.20
CA ALA A 26 -13.82 -11.44 0.73
C ALA A 26 -14.68 -11.09 1.96
N LEU A 27 -14.18 -10.20 2.81
CA LEU A 27 -14.90 -9.76 4.02
C LEU A 27 -16.08 -8.83 3.71
N ALA A 28 -15.92 -7.92 2.75
CA ALA A 28 -16.97 -6.97 2.38
C ALA A 28 -17.92 -7.47 1.27
N ASP A 29 -17.62 -8.62 0.64
CA ASP A 29 -18.28 -9.10 -0.57
C ASP A 29 -18.34 -8.04 -1.70
N ARG A 30 -17.20 -7.37 -1.94
CA ARG A 30 -17.09 -6.27 -2.91
C ARG A 30 -15.82 -6.36 -3.75
N LEU A 31 -16.00 -6.55 -5.06
CA LEU A 31 -14.93 -6.56 -6.06
C LEU A 31 -14.12 -5.24 -6.14
N LEU A 32 -14.66 -4.13 -5.65
CA LEU A 32 -13.97 -2.84 -5.63
C LEU A 32 -12.61 -2.92 -4.91
N PHE A 33 -12.50 -3.70 -3.82
CA PHE A 33 -11.23 -3.89 -3.12
C PHE A 33 -10.22 -4.71 -3.94
N VAL A 34 -10.69 -5.67 -4.74
CA VAL A 34 -9.84 -6.41 -5.70
C VAL A 34 -9.34 -5.47 -6.79
N TYR A 35 -10.22 -4.69 -7.41
CA TYR A 35 -9.83 -3.75 -8.45
C TYR A 35 -8.85 -2.70 -7.94
N TRP A 36 -9.04 -2.23 -6.70
CA TRP A 36 -8.07 -1.36 -6.03
C TRP A 36 -6.70 -2.04 -5.91
N ALA A 37 -6.64 -3.29 -5.41
CA ALA A 37 -5.37 -3.99 -5.23
C ALA A 37 -4.68 -4.32 -6.56
N LEU A 38 -5.44 -4.74 -7.58
CA LEU A 38 -4.89 -5.01 -8.91
C LEU A 38 -4.37 -3.74 -9.56
N GLY A 39 -5.12 -2.63 -9.47
CA GLY A 39 -4.70 -1.34 -9.99
C GLY A 39 -3.43 -0.84 -9.31
N LEU A 40 -3.43 -0.78 -7.97
CA LEU A 40 -2.28 -0.32 -7.19
C LEU A 40 -1.06 -1.25 -7.37
N GLY A 41 -1.27 -2.57 -7.35
CA GLY A 41 -0.24 -3.56 -7.57
C GLY A 41 0.40 -3.46 -8.97
N THR A 42 -0.41 -3.19 -10.00
CA THR A 42 0.10 -2.96 -11.36
C THR A 42 0.99 -1.72 -11.40
N VAL A 43 0.53 -0.59 -10.83
CA VAL A 43 1.33 0.64 -10.77
C VAL A 43 2.61 0.44 -9.95
N TRP A 44 2.54 -0.34 -8.86
CA TRP A 44 3.70 -0.68 -8.04
C TRP A 44 4.78 -1.41 -8.86
N VAL A 45 4.40 -2.46 -9.58
CA VAL A 45 5.32 -3.25 -10.41
C VAL A 45 5.91 -2.40 -11.54
N LEU A 46 5.09 -1.58 -12.20
CA LEU A 46 5.56 -0.69 -13.26
C LEU A 46 6.55 0.34 -12.73
N LEU A 47 6.27 0.96 -11.59
CA LEU A 47 7.16 1.93 -10.95
C LEU A 47 8.48 1.28 -10.51
N LEU A 48 8.41 0.08 -9.93
CA LEU A 48 9.58 -0.70 -9.53
C LEU A 48 10.46 -1.03 -10.75
N ARG A 49 9.85 -1.54 -11.82
CA ARG A 49 10.54 -1.86 -13.08
C ARG A 49 11.17 -0.61 -13.70
N HIS A 50 10.42 0.47 -13.78
CA HIS A 50 10.89 1.72 -14.35
C HIS A 50 12.05 2.31 -13.56
N GLY A 51 11.94 2.37 -12.23
CA GLY A 51 13.01 2.88 -11.37
C GLY A 51 14.30 2.07 -11.49
N PHE A 52 14.21 0.75 -11.59
CA PHE A 52 15.40 -0.08 -11.83
C PHE A 52 15.98 0.09 -13.23
N ALA A 53 15.15 0.14 -14.27
CA ALA A 53 15.60 0.34 -15.65
C ALA A 53 16.27 1.71 -15.86
N ALA A 54 15.75 2.74 -15.18
CA ALA A 54 16.32 4.08 -15.19
C ALA A 54 17.51 4.27 -14.22
N GLY A 55 17.94 3.21 -13.51
CA GLY A 55 19.09 3.26 -12.60
C GLY A 55 18.89 4.19 -11.40
N TRP A 56 17.65 4.35 -10.91
CA TRP A 56 17.39 5.24 -9.78
C TRP A 56 18.16 4.81 -8.53
N PRO A 57 18.68 5.77 -7.74
CA PRO A 57 19.24 5.46 -6.44
C PRO A 57 18.15 4.89 -5.53
N GLY A 58 18.53 3.98 -4.64
CA GLY A 58 17.58 3.26 -3.78
C GLY A 58 16.69 4.19 -2.94
N THR A 59 17.20 5.34 -2.50
CA THR A 59 16.44 6.35 -1.76
C THR A 59 15.32 6.97 -2.59
N ARG A 60 15.58 7.31 -3.86
CA ARG A 60 14.58 7.86 -4.78
C ARG A 60 13.50 6.83 -5.10
N LEU A 61 13.90 5.58 -5.33
CA LEU A 61 12.96 4.49 -5.58
C LEU A 61 12.07 4.23 -4.36
N ALA A 62 12.67 4.16 -3.17
CA ALA A 62 11.92 4.00 -1.92
C ALA A 62 10.96 5.17 -1.67
N GLY A 63 11.39 6.41 -1.94
CA GLY A 63 10.53 7.59 -1.85
C GLY A 63 9.32 7.52 -2.79
N ALA A 64 9.54 7.14 -4.05
CA ALA A 64 8.47 7.03 -5.04
C ALA A 64 7.47 5.92 -4.69
N LEU A 65 7.98 4.75 -4.26
CA LEU A 65 7.14 3.65 -3.77
C LEU A 65 6.37 4.02 -2.50
N GLY A 66 6.99 4.78 -1.60
CA GLY A 66 6.35 5.30 -0.39
C GLY A 66 5.19 6.25 -0.72
N LEU A 67 5.38 7.17 -1.67
CA LEU A 67 4.32 8.05 -2.16
C LEU A 67 3.18 7.28 -2.83
N LEU A 68 3.51 6.26 -3.63
CA LEU A 68 2.50 5.39 -4.23
C LEU A 68 1.72 4.62 -3.15
N GLY A 69 2.41 4.08 -2.16
CA GLY A 69 1.80 3.41 -1.00
C GLY A 69 0.88 4.34 -0.22
N ALA A 70 1.29 5.60 -0.01
CA ALA A 70 0.46 6.62 0.62
C ALA A 70 -0.82 6.92 -0.18
N ALA A 71 -0.70 7.14 -1.50
CA ALA A 71 -1.85 7.36 -2.37
C ALA A 71 -2.79 6.14 -2.38
N GLY A 72 -2.22 4.93 -2.44
CA GLY A 72 -2.95 3.67 -2.36
C GLY A 72 -3.73 3.51 -1.07
N LEU A 73 -3.10 3.78 0.07
CA LEU A 73 -3.74 3.70 1.39
C LEU A 73 -4.77 4.80 1.63
N ALA A 74 -4.56 6.01 1.11
CA ALA A 74 -5.58 7.05 1.14
C ALA A 74 -6.84 6.63 0.35
N ALA A 75 -6.65 6.02 -0.84
CA ALA A 75 -7.75 5.46 -1.61
C ALA A 75 -8.42 4.28 -0.88
N PHE A 76 -7.64 3.42 -0.24
CA PHE A 76 -8.17 2.33 0.59
C PHE A 76 -9.00 2.86 1.75
N ALA A 77 -8.51 3.86 2.49
CA ALA A 77 -9.24 4.50 3.58
C ALA A 77 -10.58 5.10 3.11
N ALA A 78 -10.62 5.67 1.91
CA ALA A 78 -11.86 6.17 1.32
C ALA A 78 -12.84 5.04 0.96
N LEU A 79 -12.35 3.91 0.44
CA LEU A 79 -13.18 2.71 0.18
C LEU A 79 -13.69 2.10 1.49
N GLU A 80 -12.81 1.98 2.49
CA GLU A 80 -13.12 1.49 3.82
C GLU A 80 -14.17 2.37 4.48
N ALA A 81 -14.03 3.70 4.45
CA ALA A 81 -15.03 4.62 5.01
C ALA A 81 -16.42 4.47 4.36
N ARG A 82 -16.48 4.19 3.05
CA ARG A 82 -17.74 3.97 2.32
C ARG A 82 -18.40 2.62 2.63
N HIS A 83 -17.62 1.63 3.03
CA HIS A 83 -18.10 0.25 3.23
C HIS A 83 -17.80 -0.27 4.65
N HIS A 84 -17.55 0.62 5.61
CA HIS A 84 -16.99 0.28 6.91
C HIS A 84 -17.87 -0.70 7.68
N GLU A 85 -19.19 -0.50 7.69
CA GLU A 85 -20.11 -1.39 8.40
C GLU A 85 -20.05 -2.83 7.88
N ILE A 86 -20.03 -3.02 6.56
CA ILE A 86 -19.98 -4.35 5.95
C ILE A 86 -18.61 -4.99 6.22
N LEU A 87 -17.54 -4.22 6.07
CA LEU A 87 -16.18 -4.69 6.31
C LEU A 87 -15.97 -5.08 7.78
N ASP A 88 -16.47 -4.27 8.73
CA ASP A 88 -16.41 -4.52 10.17
C ASP A 88 -17.18 -5.78 10.55
N LEU A 89 -18.41 -5.94 10.03
CA LEU A 89 -19.18 -7.18 10.20
C LEU A 89 -18.42 -8.39 9.66
N GLY A 90 -17.84 -8.29 8.47
CA GLY A 90 -17.00 -9.34 7.89
C GLY A 90 -15.82 -9.70 8.79
N PHE A 91 -15.08 -8.71 9.30
CA PHE A 91 -13.95 -8.94 10.20
C PHE A 91 -14.37 -9.65 11.49
N ARG A 92 -15.48 -9.22 12.11
CA ARG A 92 -15.99 -9.85 13.33
C ARG A 92 -16.50 -11.27 13.10
N ALA A 93 -17.09 -11.55 11.94
CA ALA A 93 -17.63 -12.86 11.59
C ALA A 93 -16.54 -13.88 11.22
N VAL A 94 -15.53 -13.46 10.44
CA VAL A 94 -14.53 -14.37 9.86
C VAL A 94 -13.25 -14.43 10.70
N LEU A 95 -12.86 -13.33 11.35
CA LEU A 95 -11.59 -13.21 12.09
C LEU A 95 -11.77 -12.65 13.52
N PRO A 96 -12.64 -13.24 14.35
CA PRO A 96 -12.96 -12.69 15.67
C PRO A 96 -11.75 -12.55 16.60
N GLY A 97 -10.77 -13.47 16.52
CA GLY A 97 -9.55 -13.43 17.35
C GLY A 97 -8.47 -12.46 16.87
N LEU A 98 -8.58 -11.94 15.64
CA LEU A 98 -7.66 -10.94 15.08
C LEU A 98 -8.32 -9.57 14.91
N TYR A 99 -9.62 -9.47 15.20
CA TYR A 99 -10.35 -8.23 15.14
C TYR A 99 -9.82 -7.24 16.19
N HIS A 100 -9.24 -6.15 15.70
CA HIS A 100 -8.88 -5.02 16.53
C HIS A 100 -9.61 -3.78 16.01
N PRO A 101 -10.50 -3.14 16.80
CA PRO A 101 -11.34 -2.02 16.34
C PRO A 101 -10.52 -0.78 15.94
N ILE A 102 -9.27 -0.70 16.37
CA ILE A 102 -8.36 0.37 15.96
C ILE A 102 -7.80 0.07 14.57
N ALA A 103 -7.36 -1.16 14.29
CA ALA A 103 -6.71 -1.53 13.04
C ALA A 103 -7.66 -1.62 11.83
N THR A 104 -8.97 -1.62 12.09
CA THR A 104 -10.06 -1.72 11.09
C THR A 104 -10.78 -0.39 10.89
N ARG A 105 -10.22 0.71 11.39
CA ARG A 105 -10.79 2.05 11.21
C ARG A 105 -10.21 2.73 9.98
N PRO A 106 -11.04 3.40 9.16
CA PRO A 106 -10.57 4.22 8.04
C PRO A 106 -9.51 5.26 8.45
N ALA A 107 -9.64 5.80 9.67
CA ALA A 107 -8.71 6.76 10.23
C ALA A 107 -7.29 6.20 10.39
N THR A 108 -7.13 4.91 10.66
CA THR A 108 -5.81 4.30 10.77
C THR A 108 -5.12 4.17 9.42
N ALA A 109 -5.84 3.71 8.39
CA ALA A 109 -5.33 3.69 7.02
C ALA A 109 -4.94 5.10 6.55
N ALA A 110 -5.75 6.11 6.86
CA ALA A 110 -5.45 7.51 6.55
C ALA A 110 -4.21 8.05 7.31
N ALA A 111 -4.05 7.71 8.58
CA ALA A 111 -2.88 8.11 9.37
C ALA A 111 -1.59 7.47 8.83
N VAL A 112 -1.62 6.18 8.48
CA VAL A 112 -0.48 5.49 7.86
C VAL A 112 -0.17 6.09 6.48
N ALA A 113 -1.19 6.42 5.69
CA ALA A 113 -1.01 7.10 4.41
C ALA A 113 -0.28 8.44 4.59
N ALA A 114 -0.67 9.25 5.59
CA ALA A 114 -0.02 10.53 5.87
C ALA A 114 1.47 10.35 6.26
N LEU A 115 1.77 9.37 7.12
CA LEU A 115 3.15 9.06 7.51
C LEU A 115 4.01 8.64 6.31
N LEU A 116 3.47 7.78 5.44
CA LEU A 116 4.16 7.35 4.22
C LEU A 116 4.32 8.50 3.22
N ALA A 117 3.35 9.41 3.12
CA ALA A 117 3.44 10.58 2.25
C ALA A 117 4.59 11.49 2.70
N VAL A 118 4.69 11.75 4.01
CA VAL A 118 5.77 12.57 4.58
C VAL A 118 7.12 11.88 4.36
N ALA A 119 7.25 10.62 4.78
CA ALA A 119 8.50 9.88 4.64
C ALA A 119 8.93 9.73 3.16
N GLY A 120 7.98 9.44 2.27
CA GLY A 120 8.20 9.32 0.84
C GLY A 120 8.66 10.63 0.22
N THR A 121 8.00 11.74 0.56
CA THR A 121 8.39 13.08 0.10
C THR A 121 9.80 13.45 0.58
N VAL A 122 10.09 13.23 1.86
CA VAL A 122 11.42 13.49 2.44
C VAL A 122 12.49 12.67 1.71
N ALA A 123 12.28 11.37 1.51
CA ALA A 123 13.23 10.51 0.82
C ALA A 123 13.45 10.91 -0.65
N LEU A 124 12.39 11.41 -1.32
CA LEU A 124 12.46 11.84 -2.72
C LEU A 124 13.17 13.19 -2.89
N LEU A 125 12.98 14.10 -1.91
CA LEU A 125 13.60 15.42 -1.89
C LEU A 125 14.99 15.45 -1.26
N TRP A 126 15.41 14.34 -0.64
CA TRP A 126 16.74 14.19 -0.06
C TRP A 126 17.82 14.26 -1.15
N ARG A 127 18.25 15.48 -1.51
CA ARG A 127 19.47 15.70 -2.29
C ARG A 127 20.64 15.36 -1.38
N ARG A 128 21.49 14.41 -1.80
CA ARG A 128 22.82 14.26 -1.21
C ARG A 128 23.56 15.59 -1.41
N THR A 129 23.66 16.39 -0.37
CA THR A 129 24.69 17.42 -0.21
C THR A 129 26.02 16.70 -0.03
N SER A 130 26.57 16.19 -1.13
CA SER A 130 27.90 15.55 -1.14
C SER A 130 28.48 15.69 -2.54
N ALA A 131 29.03 16.87 -2.81
CA ALA A 131 30.13 17.11 -3.73
C ALA A 131 30.95 18.24 -3.12
#